data_AF-A0A4Y9T9V5-F1
#
_entry.id   AF-A0A4Y9T9V5-F1
#
_cell.length_a   1.000
_cell.length_b   1.000
_cell.length_c   1.000
_cell.angle_alpha   90.00
_cell.angle_beta   90.00
_cell.angle_gamma   90.00
#
_symmetry.space_group_name_H-M   'P 1'
#
loop_
_entity.id
_entity.type
_entity.pdbx_description
1 polymer ?
#
loop_
_entity_poly.entity_id
_entity_poly.type
_entity_poly.pdbx_seq_one_letter_code
_entity_poly.pdbx_strand_id
1 'polypeptide(L)'
;MNRLPVKFQLLKQLNQDQAIQAIVESTGLGFDVFTLTQACADAGVPATITLPKSGTQFRNGSQYFNFGETQAIRSARRGSPYNEVEAVVSVEAQDVLWETSIDLRNSTLLFSTTVIRKIIDRLLDISDEQNELNALQQELDTERLLRRSLEAEIARFNEKPLDTRERASLERLIYVLAHEAKFRLIKPHADEEVIKEAAARLGVKIPTGKGTIAKYLEAAKCRAEADREP
;
A
#
# COMPACT_ATOMS: atom_id res chain seq x y z
N MET A 1 -0.90 -25.91 -27.53
CA MET A 1 -1.63 -26.21 -28.78
C MET A 1 -1.06 -25.35 -29.92
N ASN A 2 -0.78 -25.99 -31.06
CA ASN A 2 -0.39 -25.45 -32.37
C ASN A 2 -1.27 -24.27 -32.83
N ARG A 3 -0.85 -23.20 -33.52
CA ARG A 3 0.33 -22.87 -34.34
C ARG A 3 0.37 -21.34 -34.51
N LEU A 4 1.54 -20.72 -34.59
CA LEU A 4 1.69 -19.60 -35.54
C LEU A 4 2.15 -20.21 -36.88
N PRO A 5 1.47 -19.95 -38.02
CA PRO A 5 1.93 -20.43 -39.32
C PRO A 5 3.29 -19.84 -39.70
N VAL A 6 4.20 -20.69 -40.15
CA VAL A 6 5.59 -20.43 -40.56
C VAL A 6 5.76 -19.36 -41.67
N LYS A 7 4.68 -18.91 -42.33
CA LYS A 7 4.77 -17.94 -43.44
C LYS A 7 4.65 -16.46 -43.05
N PHE A 8 4.39 -16.10 -41.79
CA PHE A 8 4.39 -14.68 -41.35
C PHE A 8 5.49 -14.33 -40.33
N GLN A 9 6.32 -15.31 -39.96
CA GLN A 9 7.68 -15.07 -39.44
C GLN A 9 8.64 -14.54 -40.52
N LEU A 10 8.11 -13.95 -41.60
CA LEU A 10 8.85 -13.40 -42.73
C LEU A 10 9.62 -12.14 -42.30
N LEU A 11 10.86 -12.35 -41.89
CA LEU A 11 12.04 -11.58 -42.31
C LEU A 11 12.12 -10.05 -42.07
N LYS A 12 11.18 -9.38 -41.41
CA LYS A 12 11.18 -7.90 -41.36
C LYS A 12 10.98 -7.32 -39.97
N GLN A 13 11.69 -6.22 -39.72
CA GLN A 13 11.39 -5.28 -38.64
C GLN A 13 9.93 -4.81 -38.80
N LEU A 14 9.18 -4.73 -37.69
CA LEU A 14 7.81 -4.23 -37.67
C LEU A 14 7.82 -2.71 -37.85
N ASN A 15 6.84 -2.18 -38.58
CA ASN A 15 6.61 -0.74 -38.53
C ASN A 15 5.95 -0.34 -37.19
N GLN A 16 5.88 0.96 -36.93
CA GLN A 16 5.29 1.53 -35.72
C GLN A 16 3.89 1.00 -35.41
N ASP A 17 2.97 1.04 -36.36
CA ASP A 17 1.57 0.66 -36.12
C ASP A 17 1.44 -0.83 -35.85
N GLN A 18 2.20 -1.66 -36.57
CA GLN A 18 2.26 -3.11 -36.33
C GLN A 18 2.84 -3.45 -34.96
N ALA A 19 3.86 -2.73 -34.51
CA ALA A 19 4.49 -2.96 -33.21
C ALA A 19 3.53 -2.59 -32.07
N ILE A 20 2.85 -1.44 -32.16
CA ILE A 20 1.83 -1.03 -31.19
C ILE A 20 0.69 -2.04 -31.17
N GLN A 21 0.15 -2.41 -32.34
CA GLN A 21 -0.95 -3.36 -32.44
C GLN A 21 -0.58 -4.72 -31.83
N ALA A 22 0.62 -5.24 -32.09
CA ALA A 22 1.06 -6.51 -31.52
C ALA A 22 1.11 -6.49 -29.98
N ILE A 23 1.55 -5.38 -29.39
CA ILE A 23 1.59 -5.22 -27.93
C ILE A 23 0.17 -5.12 -27.38
N VAL A 24 -0.68 -4.29 -27.99
CA VAL A 24 -2.09 -4.12 -27.57
C VAL A 24 -2.84 -5.45 -27.64
N GLU A 25 -2.68 -6.21 -28.73
CA GLU A 25 -3.35 -7.51 -28.89
C GLU A 25 -2.88 -8.55 -27.85
N SER A 26 -1.62 -8.48 -27.42
CA SER A 26 -1.05 -9.46 -26.49
C SER A 26 -1.26 -9.09 -25.02
N THR A 27 -1.24 -7.81 -24.69
CA THR A 27 -1.23 -7.31 -23.30
C THR A 27 -2.48 -6.50 -22.93
N GLY A 28 -3.25 -6.03 -23.92
CA GLY A 28 -4.38 -5.11 -23.72
C GLY A 28 -3.97 -3.67 -23.39
N LEU A 29 -2.67 -3.36 -23.32
CA LEU A 29 -2.16 -2.04 -22.95
C LEU A 29 -1.91 -1.18 -24.19
N GLY A 30 -2.44 0.05 -24.18
CA GLY A 30 -2.15 1.07 -25.18
C GLY A 30 -0.75 1.65 -24.98
N PHE A 31 0.10 1.55 -25.99
CA PHE A 31 1.42 2.17 -26.01
C PHE A 31 1.47 3.29 -27.04
N ASP A 32 2.01 4.44 -26.65
CA ASP A 32 2.42 5.43 -27.62
C ASP A 32 3.82 5.10 -28.19
N VAL A 33 4.11 5.69 -29.34
CA VAL A 33 5.35 5.46 -30.10
C VAL A 33 6.59 5.83 -29.30
N PHE A 34 6.51 6.88 -28.50
CA PHE A 34 7.64 7.41 -27.72
C PHE A 34 7.99 6.45 -26.60
N THR A 35 6.99 6.02 -25.85
CA THR A 35 7.09 5.04 -24.77
C THR A 35 7.56 3.70 -25.31
N LEU A 36 7.05 3.27 -26.46
CA LEU A 36 7.54 2.06 -27.13
C LEU A 36 9.01 2.16 -27.53
N THR A 37 9.41 3.30 -28.10
CA THR A 37 10.81 3.55 -28.49
C THR A 37 11.73 3.56 -27.27
N GLN A 38 11.31 4.21 -26.18
CA GLN A 38 12.05 4.26 -24.94
C GLN A 38 12.14 2.87 -24.28
N ALA A 39 11.05 2.11 -24.23
CA ALA A 39 11.04 0.75 -23.70
C ALA A 39 11.98 -0.18 -24.48
N CYS A 40 12.04 -0.03 -25.81
CA CYS A 40 13.00 -0.75 -26.66
C CYS A 40 14.45 -0.34 -26.34
N ALA A 41 14.71 0.96 -26.17
CA ALA A 41 16.03 1.48 -25.82
C ALA A 41 16.50 0.99 -24.45
N ASP A 42 15.62 1.03 -23.44
CA ASP A 42 15.90 0.53 -22.08
C ASP A 42 16.13 -0.99 -22.07
N ALA A 43 15.50 -1.72 -22.98
CA ALA A 43 15.76 -3.15 -23.22
C ALA A 43 17.07 -3.42 -24.00
N GLY A 44 17.84 -2.37 -24.32
CA GLY A 44 19.14 -2.47 -24.99
C GLY A 44 19.05 -2.72 -26.50
N VAL A 45 17.86 -2.63 -27.10
CA VAL A 45 17.68 -2.84 -28.54
C VAL A 45 16.80 -1.72 -29.11
N PRO A 46 17.40 -0.56 -29.39
CA PRO A 46 16.68 0.64 -29.79
C PRO A 46 15.89 0.44 -31.09
N ALA A 47 14.80 1.21 -31.24
CA ALA A 47 14.10 1.32 -32.51
C ALA A 47 15.05 1.90 -33.57
N THR A 48 14.81 1.56 -34.83
CA THR A 48 15.65 2.01 -35.94
C THR A 48 14.89 2.88 -36.92
N ILE A 49 15.58 3.83 -37.53
CA ILE A 49 15.02 4.76 -38.51
C ILE A 49 16.02 4.99 -39.64
N THR A 50 15.52 5.08 -40.87
CA THR A 50 16.32 5.55 -42.00
C THR A 50 16.22 7.06 -42.07
N LEU A 51 17.32 7.75 -41.77
CA LEU A 51 17.40 9.20 -41.90
C LEU A 51 17.75 9.59 -43.33
N PRO A 52 17.30 10.77 -43.82
CA PRO A 52 17.79 11.30 -45.08
C PRO A 52 19.30 11.53 -45.02
N LYS A 53 19.99 11.40 -46.17
CA LYS A 53 21.46 11.63 -46.33
C LYS A 53 21.95 13.00 -45.84
N SER A 54 21.05 13.92 -45.54
CA SER A 54 21.34 15.22 -44.94
C SER A 54 20.36 15.47 -43.80
N GLY A 55 20.84 15.45 -42.56
CA GLY A 55 20.09 15.94 -41.40
C GLY A 55 20.23 17.45 -41.22
N THR A 56 19.15 18.09 -40.76
CA THR A 56 19.06 19.54 -40.54
C THR A 56 19.43 19.97 -39.12
N GLN A 57 20.25 21.03 -39.05
CA GLN A 57 20.52 22.03 -37.99
C GLN A 57 20.67 21.59 -36.52
N PHE A 58 21.84 21.89 -35.94
CA PHE A 58 22.06 21.88 -34.51
C PHE A 58 21.40 23.07 -33.82
N ARG A 59 21.23 22.95 -32.50
CA ARG A 59 21.10 24.09 -31.57
C ARG A 59 22.29 25.09 -31.64
N ASN A 60 23.45 24.66 -32.17
CA ASN A 60 24.70 25.42 -32.25
C ASN A 60 25.20 25.69 -33.69
N GLY A 61 24.36 25.53 -34.72
CA GLY A 61 24.69 25.85 -36.12
C GLY A 61 24.49 24.72 -37.14
N SER A 62 24.65 25.03 -38.43
CA SER A 62 24.46 24.08 -39.53
C SER A 62 25.73 23.23 -39.71
N GLN A 63 25.74 21.96 -39.26
CA GLN A 63 26.68 20.98 -39.81
C GLN A 63 25.91 19.89 -40.55
N TYR A 64 26.42 19.52 -41.72
CA TYR A 64 25.86 18.47 -42.55
C TYR A 64 26.50 17.14 -42.15
N PHE A 65 25.69 16.22 -41.63
CA PHE A 65 26.10 14.85 -41.38
C PHE A 65 25.39 13.91 -42.36
N ASN A 66 26.14 12.94 -42.87
CA ASN A 66 25.65 12.01 -43.87
C ASN A 66 25.16 10.73 -43.20
N PHE A 67 23.87 10.68 -42.86
CA PHE A 67 23.22 9.56 -42.19
C PHE A 67 22.74 8.48 -43.17
N GLY A 68 23.47 8.21 -44.25
CA GLY A 68 23.02 7.38 -45.39
C GLY A 68 22.64 5.92 -45.09
N GLU A 69 22.53 5.55 -43.82
CA GLU A 69 22.22 4.22 -43.30
C GLU A 69 21.18 4.29 -42.18
N THR A 70 20.55 3.17 -41.89
CA THR A 70 19.62 3.00 -40.77
C THR A 70 20.32 3.25 -39.44
N GLN A 71 19.73 4.12 -38.62
CA GLN A 71 20.30 4.51 -37.33
C GLN A 71 19.48 4.01 -36.15
N ALA A 72 20.17 3.73 -35.04
CA ALA A 72 19.58 3.34 -33.77
C ALA A 72 19.14 4.57 -32.95
N ILE A 73 17.90 4.55 -32.46
CA ILE A 73 17.33 5.61 -31.63
C ILE A 73 17.55 5.30 -30.15
N ARG A 74 18.42 6.05 -29.48
CA ARG A 74 18.71 5.92 -28.05
C ARG A 74 17.60 6.45 -27.14
N SER A 75 16.89 7.48 -27.58
CA SER A 75 15.73 8.01 -26.87
C SER A 75 14.84 8.77 -27.82
N ALA A 76 13.55 8.82 -27.52
CA ALA A 76 12.56 9.58 -28.28
C ALA A 76 11.68 10.36 -27.32
N ARG A 77 11.47 11.65 -27.60
CA ARG A 77 10.53 12.50 -26.86
C ARG A 77 9.72 13.35 -27.84
N ARG A 78 8.55 13.82 -27.39
CA ARG A 78 7.78 14.81 -28.15
C ARG A 78 8.63 16.08 -28.30
N GLY A 79 8.79 16.55 -29.54
CA GLY A 79 9.61 17.71 -29.86
C GLY A 79 8.96 19.02 -29.43
N SER A 80 7.66 19.18 -29.73
CA SER A 80 6.87 20.33 -29.31
C SER A 80 5.59 19.86 -28.62
N PRO A 81 5.15 20.53 -27.53
CA PRO A 81 3.87 20.22 -26.88
C PRO A 81 2.66 20.50 -27.78
N TYR A 82 2.83 21.26 -28.86
CA TYR A 82 1.77 21.61 -29.81
C TYR A 82 1.81 20.80 -31.11
N ASN A 83 2.82 19.96 -31.30
CA ASN A 83 3.00 19.19 -32.53
C ASN A 83 3.30 17.74 -32.17
N GLU A 84 2.25 16.93 -32.02
CA GLU A 84 2.35 15.52 -31.62
C GLU A 84 3.12 14.64 -32.61
N VAL A 85 3.32 15.15 -33.82
CA VAL A 85 3.98 14.43 -34.90
C VAL A 85 5.48 14.67 -34.94
N GLU A 86 5.96 15.72 -34.26
CA GLU A 86 7.37 16.03 -34.21
C GLU A 86 8.01 15.28 -33.04
N ALA A 87 8.95 14.40 -33.34
CA ALA A 87 9.73 13.67 -32.36
C ALA A 87 11.17 14.19 -32.35
N VAL A 88 11.68 14.54 -31.17
CA VAL A 88 13.12 14.71 -30.98
C VAL A 88 13.68 13.35 -30.59
N VAL A 89 14.54 12.83 -31.46
CA VAL A 89 15.21 11.54 -31.28
C VAL A 89 16.71 11.75 -31.08
N SER A 90 17.26 11.02 -30.12
CA SER A 90 18.71 10.93 -29.93
C SER A 90 19.23 9.73 -30.70
N VAL A 91 20.16 9.96 -31.61
CA VAL A 91 20.69 8.97 -32.54
C VAL A 91 22.20 8.89 -32.37
N GLU A 92 22.76 7.68 -32.34
CA GLU A 92 24.20 7.49 -32.24
C GLU A 92 24.78 7.12 -33.60
N ALA A 93 25.67 7.95 -34.12
CA ALA A 93 26.37 7.72 -35.38
C ALA A 93 27.85 8.07 -35.20
N GLN A 94 28.74 7.14 -35.56
CA GLN A 94 30.19 7.28 -35.44
C GLN A 94 30.65 7.68 -34.02
N ASP A 95 30.12 6.99 -32.99
CA ASP A 95 30.41 7.25 -31.56
C ASP A 95 30.05 8.65 -31.05
N VAL A 96 29.23 9.39 -31.81
CA VAL A 96 28.70 10.69 -31.40
C VAL A 96 27.19 10.57 -31.26
N LEU A 97 26.66 11.14 -30.17
CA LEU A 97 25.24 11.26 -29.92
C LEU A 97 24.71 12.55 -30.53
N TRP A 98 23.67 12.43 -31.35
CA TRP A 98 23.06 13.52 -32.10
C TRP A 98 21.59 13.62 -31.73
N GLU A 99 21.09 14.84 -31.51
CA GLU A 99 19.65 15.06 -31.45
C GLU A 99 19.17 15.57 -32.81
N THR A 100 18.13 14.94 -33.34
CA THR A 100 17.45 15.41 -34.55
C THR A 100 15.95 15.43 -34.32
N SER A 101 15.28 16.39 -34.94
CA SER A 101 13.82 16.41 -35.03
C SER A 101 13.39 15.63 -36.27
N ILE A 102 12.40 14.75 -36.13
CA ILE A 102 11.80 13.99 -37.22
C ILE A 102 10.28 14.17 -37.20
N ASP A 103 9.68 14.31 -38.38
CA ASP A 103 8.22 14.20 -38.53
C ASP A 103 7.88 12.71 -38.66
N LEU A 104 7.17 12.18 -37.66
CA LEU A 104 6.72 10.78 -37.61
C LEU A 104 5.71 10.44 -38.71
N ARG A 105 5.04 11.42 -39.35
CA ARG A 105 4.19 11.14 -40.54
C ARG A 105 5.01 10.69 -41.73
N ASN A 106 6.22 11.23 -41.87
CA ASN A 106 7.07 11.02 -43.04
C ASN A 106 8.16 9.97 -42.80
N SER A 107 8.35 9.57 -41.53
CA SER A 107 9.43 8.68 -41.12
C SER A 107 8.87 7.44 -40.43
N THR A 108 9.06 6.27 -41.04
CA THR A 108 8.63 5.01 -40.44
C THR A 108 9.70 4.46 -39.51
N LEU A 109 9.33 4.27 -38.24
CA LEU A 109 10.16 3.57 -37.25
C LEU A 109 10.05 2.05 -37.44
N LEU A 110 11.19 1.38 -37.30
CA LEU A 110 11.33 -0.06 -37.47
C LEU A 110 11.77 -0.72 -36.17
N PHE A 111 10.98 -1.70 -35.72
CA PHE A 111 11.15 -2.39 -34.44
C PHE A 111 11.52 -3.86 -34.65
N SER A 112 12.44 -4.38 -33.84
CA SER A 112 12.79 -5.80 -33.87
C SER A 112 11.71 -6.67 -33.22
N THR A 113 11.23 -7.68 -33.93
CA THR A 113 10.20 -8.62 -33.43
C THR A 113 10.62 -9.36 -32.17
N THR A 114 11.91 -9.68 -32.02
CA THR A 114 12.45 -10.37 -30.84
C THR A 114 12.35 -9.51 -29.59
N VAL A 115 12.48 -8.20 -29.73
CA VAL A 115 12.46 -7.24 -28.62
C VAL A 115 11.03 -6.95 -28.21
N ILE A 116 10.15 -6.75 -29.19
CA ILE A 116 8.71 -6.59 -28.93
C ILE A 116 8.19 -7.80 -28.14
N ARG A 117 8.62 -9.01 -28.48
CA ARG A 117 8.28 -10.20 -27.68
C ARG A 117 8.81 -10.11 -26.25
N LYS A 118 10.08 -9.75 -26.05
CA LYS A 118 10.63 -9.57 -24.69
C LYS A 118 9.89 -8.51 -23.87
N ILE A 119 9.46 -7.43 -24.52
CA ILE A 119 8.65 -6.39 -23.87
C ILE A 119 7.29 -6.95 -23.47
N ILE A 120 6.62 -7.69 -24.37
CA ILE A 120 5.35 -8.35 -24.08
C ILE A 120 5.50 -9.31 -22.90
N ASP A 121 6.50 -10.19 -22.93
CA ASP A 121 6.74 -11.16 -21.86
C ASP A 121 6.93 -10.44 -20.52
N ARG A 122 7.75 -9.39 -20.48
CA ARG A 122 7.97 -8.59 -19.27
C ARG A 122 6.70 -7.88 -18.78
N LEU A 123 5.86 -7.38 -19.68
CA LEU A 123 4.61 -6.72 -19.31
C LEU A 123 3.60 -7.71 -18.73
N LEU A 124 3.57 -8.94 -19.24
CA LEU A 124 2.76 -10.02 -18.70
C LEU A 124 3.26 -10.41 -17.30
N ASP A 125 4.58 -10.57 -17.12
CA ASP A 125 5.17 -10.86 -15.81
C ASP A 125 4.81 -9.78 -14.77
N ILE A 126 4.90 -8.50 -15.13
CA ILE A 126 4.53 -7.39 -14.23
C ILE A 126 3.03 -7.42 -13.90
N SER A 127 2.19 -7.80 -14.85
CA SER A 127 0.75 -7.94 -14.63
C SER A 127 0.47 -9.07 -13.64
N ASP A 128 1.19 -10.19 -13.73
CA ASP A 128 1.05 -11.31 -12.80
C ASP A 128 1.54 -10.92 -11.39
N GLU A 129 2.68 -10.24 -11.27
CA GLU A 129 3.17 -9.69 -9.99
C GLU A 129 2.17 -8.72 -9.36
N GLN A 130 1.51 -7.86 -10.15
CA GLN A 130 0.47 -6.96 -9.65
C GLN A 130 -0.76 -7.71 -9.15
N ASN A 131 -1.15 -8.79 -9.82
CA ASN A 131 -2.26 -9.64 -9.38
C ASN A 131 -1.94 -10.31 -8.04
N GLU A 132 -0.72 -10.81 -7.86
CA GLU A 132 -0.25 -11.40 -6.60
C GLU A 132 -0.23 -10.36 -5.47
N LEU A 133 0.29 -9.15 -5.72
CA LEU A 133 0.28 -8.07 -4.74
C LEU A 133 -1.14 -7.69 -4.31
N ASN A 134 -2.07 -7.61 -5.26
CA ASN A 134 -3.48 -7.33 -4.95
C ASN A 134 -4.11 -8.44 -4.10
N ALA A 135 -3.77 -9.71 -4.35
CA ALA A 135 -4.25 -10.83 -3.54
C ALA A 135 -3.71 -10.77 -2.10
N LEU A 136 -2.42 -10.50 -1.92
CA LEU A 136 -1.81 -10.33 -0.59
C LEU A 136 -2.40 -9.14 0.18
N GLN A 137 -2.71 -8.05 -0.53
CA GLN A 137 -3.36 -6.88 0.06
C GLN A 137 -4.75 -7.24 0.63
N GLN A 138 -5.53 -8.00 -0.14
CA GLN A 138 -6.85 -8.48 0.29
C GLN A 138 -6.74 -9.40 1.52
N GLU A 139 -5.79 -10.34 1.51
CA GLU A 139 -5.55 -11.23 2.64
C GLU A 139 -5.20 -10.46 3.93
N LEU A 140 -4.29 -9.48 3.84
CA LEU A 140 -3.92 -8.64 4.98
C LEU A 140 -5.11 -7.87 5.56
N ASP A 141 -6.00 -7.36 4.70
CA ASP A 141 -7.19 -6.64 5.16
C ASP A 141 -8.19 -7.58 5.84
N THR A 142 -8.34 -8.82 5.36
CA THR A 142 -9.15 -9.82 6.07
C THR A 142 -8.57 -10.17 7.44
N GLU A 143 -7.25 -10.33 7.56
CA GLU A 143 -6.60 -10.62 8.84
C GLU A 143 -6.77 -9.47 9.84
N ARG A 144 -6.64 -8.23 9.37
CA ARG A 144 -6.84 -7.01 10.18
C ARG A 144 -8.27 -6.91 10.72
N LEU A 145 -9.27 -7.27 9.90
CA LEU A 145 -10.67 -7.31 10.35
C LEU A 145 -10.89 -8.38 11.42
N LEU A 146 -10.32 -9.58 11.23
CA LEU A 146 -10.40 -10.67 12.21
C LEU A 146 -9.72 -10.31 13.53
N ARG A 147 -8.55 -9.66 13.48
CA ARG A 147 -7.86 -9.16 14.68
C ARG A 147 -8.72 -8.15 15.44
N ARG A 148 -9.33 -7.19 14.74
CA ARG A 148 -10.22 -6.20 15.38
C ARG A 148 -11.44 -6.87 16.05
N SER A 149 -12.03 -7.89 15.43
CA SER A 149 -13.14 -8.61 16.06
C SER A 149 -12.69 -9.39 17.30
N LEU A 150 -11.54 -10.05 17.24
CA LEU A 150 -10.98 -10.79 18.38
C LEU A 150 -10.59 -9.84 19.52
N GLU A 151 -9.98 -8.69 19.22
CA GLU A 151 -9.66 -7.66 20.21
C GLU A 151 -10.93 -7.13 20.89
N ALA A 152 -12.01 -6.92 20.13
CA ALA A 152 -13.30 -6.52 20.69
C ALA A 152 -13.92 -7.61 21.58
N GLU A 153 -13.79 -8.89 21.23
CA GLU A 153 -14.21 -10.00 22.08
C GLU A 153 -13.39 -10.10 23.37
N ILE A 154 -12.06 -9.98 23.28
CA ILE A 154 -11.16 -9.98 24.45
C ILE A 154 -11.52 -8.82 25.40
N ALA A 155 -11.79 -7.63 24.86
CA ALA A 155 -12.22 -6.48 25.65
C ALA A 155 -13.51 -6.76 26.43
N ARG A 156 -14.48 -7.46 25.83
CA ARG A 156 -15.73 -7.88 26.52
C ARG A 156 -15.46 -8.87 27.65
N PHE A 157 -14.52 -9.80 27.49
CA PHE A 157 -14.21 -10.80 28.52
C PHE A 157 -13.35 -10.25 29.67
N ASN A 158 -12.59 -9.18 29.45
CA ASN A 158 -11.76 -8.55 30.49
C ASN A 158 -12.55 -7.70 31.49
N GLU A 159 -13.84 -7.47 31.29
CA GLU A 159 -14.77 -6.96 32.31
C GLU A 159 -15.23 -8.08 33.27
N LYS A 160 -14.28 -8.83 33.86
CA LYS A 160 -14.64 -9.84 34.86
C LYS A 160 -15.19 -9.15 36.12
N PRO A 161 -16.45 -9.43 36.55
CA PRO A 161 -16.91 -9.01 37.87
C PRO A 161 -16.04 -9.69 38.95
N LEU A 162 -15.71 -8.94 40.00
CA LEU A 162 -14.95 -9.41 41.16
C LEU A 162 -15.43 -10.79 41.61
N ASP A 163 -14.49 -11.72 41.83
CA ASP A 163 -14.81 -13.07 42.28
C ASP A 163 -15.51 -13.00 43.66
N THR A 164 -16.47 -13.89 43.87
CA THR A 164 -17.31 -13.97 45.08
C THR A 164 -16.50 -14.02 46.37
N ARG A 165 -15.34 -14.70 46.37
CA ARG A 165 -14.42 -14.76 47.53
C ARG A 165 -13.70 -13.44 47.80
N GLU A 166 -13.29 -12.74 46.75
CA GLU A 166 -12.64 -11.43 46.85
C GLU A 166 -13.64 -10.38 47.36
N ARG A 167 -14.87 -10.44 46.87
CA ARG A 167 -15.99 -9.60 47.34
C ARG A 167 -16.27 -9.83 48.83
N ALA A 168 -16.35 -11.07 49.30
CA ALA A 168 -16.56 -11.38 50.72
C ALA A 168 -15.40 -10.89 51.62
N SER A 169 -14.16 -10.97 51.12
CA SER A 169 -12.98 -10.50 51.85
C SER A 169 -12.96 -8.98 51.97
N LEU A 170 -13.30 -8.26 50.89
CA LEU A 170 -13.43 -6.80 50.88
C LEU A 170 -14.55 -6.30 51.80
N GLU A 171 -15.71 -6.96 51.78
CA GLU A 171 -16.84 -6.61 52.65
C GLU A 171 -16.49 -6.78 54.15
N ARG A 172 -15.80 -7.87 54.53
CA ARG A 172 -15.32 -8.07 55.90
C ARG A 172 -14.30 -7.03 56.32
N LEU A 173 -13.37 -6.68 55.45
CA LEU A 173 -12.37 -5.66 55.72
C LEU A 173 -13.01 -4.28 55.95
N ILE A 174 -14.00 -3.91 55.13
CA ILE A 174 -14.75 -2.66 55.27
C ILE A 174 -15.54 -2.64 56.59
N TYR A 175 -16.13 -3.78 57.00
CA TYR A 175 -16.82 -3.90 58.28
C TYR A 175 -15.90 -3.70 59.49
N VAL A 176 -14.74 -4.35 59.49
CA VAL A 176 -13.75 -4.23 60.58
C VAL A 176 -13.27 -2.79 60.72
N LEU A 177 -13.00 -2.12 59.60
CA LEU A 177 -12.58 -0.71 59.59
C LEU A 177 -13.66 0.22 60.16
N ALA A 178 -14.94 -0.01 59.83
CA ALA A 178 -16.05 0.76 60.37
C ALA A 178 -16.22 0.56 61.89
N HIS A 179 -16.00 -0.66 62.37
CA HIS A 179 -16.07 -0.98 63.79
C HIS A 179 -14.89 -0.38 64.58
N GLU A 180 -13.67 -0.42 64.04
CA GLU A 180 -12.48 0.18 64.64
C GLU A 180 -12.62 1.70 64.77
N ALA A 181 -13.29 2.33 63.80
CA ALA A 181 -13.63 3.74 63.83
C ALA A 181 -14.86 4.08 64.73
N LYS A 182 -15.42 3.10 65.46
CA LYS A 182 -16.56 3.22 66.39
C LYS A 182 -17.87 3.76 65.78
N PHE A 183 -18.15 3.48 64.50
CA PHE A 183 -19.37 3.93 63.84
C PHE A 183 -20.54 2.96 64.00
N ARG A 184 -21.77 3.50 64.08
CA ARG A 184 -23.02 2.73 64.23
C ARG A 184 -23.69 2.33 62.90
N LEU A 185 -23.05 2.57 61.75
CA LEU A 185 -23.56 2.19 60.41
C LEU A 185 -25.01 2.62 60.14
N ILE A 186 -25.38 3.82 60.62
CA ILE A 186 -26.76 4.35 60.53
C ILE A 186 -26.96 5.13 59.22
N LYS A 187 -25.90 5.76 58.67
CA LYS A 187 -25.97 6.54 57.42
C LYS A 187 -24.76 6.25 56.50
N PRO A 188 -24.78 5.12 55.77
CA PRO A 188 -23.63 4.63 54.97
C PRO A 188 -23.05 5.63 53.97
N HIS A 189 -23.88 6.51 53.40
CA HIS A 189 -23.46 7.53 52.44
C HIS A 189 -22.80 8.76 53.07
N ALA A 190 -23.11 9.07 54.34
CA ALA A 190 -22.50 10.20 55.04
C ALA A 190 -21.11 9.84 55.61
N ASP A 191 -20.87 8.54 55.83
CA ASP A 191 -19.66 8.01 56.48
C ASP A 191 -18.54 7.65 55.46
N GLU A 192 -18.79 7.83 54.15
CA GLU A 192 -17.87 7.43 53.06
C GLU A 192 -16.51 8.14 53.14
N GLU A 193 -16.49 9.45 53.37
CA GLU A 193 -15.24 10.23 53.46
C GLU A 193 -14.42 9.87 54.71
N VAL A 194 -15.08 9.59 55.82
CA VAL A 194 -14.42 9.22 57.08
C VAL A 194 -13.78 7.84 57.00
N ILE A 195 -14.41 6.91 56.27
CA ILE A 195 -13.84 5.57 56.04
C ILE A 195 -12.64 5.63 55.09
N LYS A 196 -12.65 6.54 54.10
CA LYS A 196 -11.46 6.82 53.28
C LYS A 196 -10.30 7.32 54.15
N GLU A 197 -10.56 8.23 55.09
CA GLU A 197 -9.54 8.73 56.03
C GLU A 197 -9.01 7.64 56.98
N ALA A 198 -9.88 6.79 57.52
CA ALA A 198 -9.47 5.68 58.39
C ALA A 198 -8.64 4.63 57.63
N ALA A 199 -9.03 4.30 56.39
CA ALA A 199 -8.29 3.40 55.53
C ALA A 199 -6.90 3.94 55.16
N ALA A 200 -6.82 5.25 54.87
CA ALA A 200 -5.55 5.93 54.64
C ALA A 200 -4.65 5.89 55.89
N ARG A 201 -5.22 6.08 57.10
CA ARG A 201 -4.47 5.97 58.37
C ARG A 201 -3.91 4.57 58.60
N LEU A 202 -4.63 3.53 58.17
CA LEU A 202 -4.24 2.13 58.34
C LEU A 202 -3.44 1.57 57.15
N GLY A 203 -3.21 2.37 56.09
CA GLY A 203 -2.45 1.96 54.90
C GLY A 203 -3.19 0.95 54.01
N VAL A 204 -4.50 0.85 54.13
CA VAL A 204 -5.32 -0.15 53.42
C VAL A 204 -5.91 0.44 52.14
N LYS A 205 -5.75 -0.25 51.00
CA LYS A 205 -6.31 0.17 49.71
C LYS A 205 -7.79 -0.22 49.61
N ILE A 206 -8.67 0.77 49.46
CA ILE A 206 -10.12 0.57 49.31
C ILE A 206 -10.56 1.07 47.92
N PRO A 207 -11.58 0.47 47.28
CA PRO A 207 -12.15 0.96 46.02
C PRO A 207 -12.67 2.41 46.15
N THR A 208 -12.22 3.31 45.28
CA THR A 208 -12.50 4.76 45.36
C THR A 208 -13.62 5.25 44.41
N GLY A 209 -14.55 4.37 44.03
CA GLY A 209 -15.70 4.76 43.20
C GLY A 209 -16.78 5.50 44.01
N LYS A 210 -17.40 6.52 43.41
CA LYS A 210 -18.48 7.31 44.05
C LYS A 210 -19.62 6.39 44.50
N GLY A 211 -19.87 6.32 45.81
CA GLY A 211 -20.92 5.47 46.38
C GLY A 211 -20.61 3.96 46.38
N THR A 212 -19.41 3.55 45.98
CA THR A 212 -18.98 2.15 45.99
C THR A 212 -18.78 1.65 47.43
N ILE A 213 -18.20 2.49 48.30
CA ILE A 213 -17.98 2.17 49.72
C ILE A 213 -19.32 2.03 50.45
N ALA A 214 -20.27 2.93 50.20
CA ALA A 214 -21.61 2.87 50.80
C ALA A 214 -22.35 1.57 50.46
N LYS A 215 -22.30 1.11 49.19
CA LYS A 215 -22.87 -0.17 48.77
C LYS A 215 -22.24 -1.36 49.50
N TYR A 216 -20.92 -1.34 49.70
CA TYR A 216 -20.23 -2.40 50.44
C TYR A 216 -20.52 -2.36 51.95
N LEU A 217 -20.74 -1.17 52.53
CA LEU A 217 -21.15 -1.03 53.93
C LEU A 217 -22.56 -1.53 54.18
N GLU A 218 -23.52 -1.25 53.29
CA GLU A 218 -24.87 -1.80 53.36
C GLU A 218 -24.85 -3.33 53.25
N ALA A 219 -24.11 -3.87 52.29
CA ALA A 219 -23.95 -5.31 52.13
C ALA A 219 -23.28 -5.98 53.35
N ALA A 220 -22.22 -5.35 53.89
CA ALA A 220 -21.52 -5.83 55.07
C ALA A 220 -22.40 -5.79 56.33
N LYS A 221 -23.23 -4.74 56.49
CA LYS A 221 -24.21 -4.64 57.56
C LYS A 221 -25.24 -5.76 57.49
N CYS A 222 -25.83 -6.01 56.31
CA CYS A 222 -26.80 -7.08 56.12
C CYS A 222 -26.21 -8.47 56.41
N ARG A 223 -24.95 -8.74 56.04
CA ARG A 223 -24.29 -10.02 56.37
C ARG A 223 -23.95 -10.15 57.86
N ALA A 224 -23.46 -9.07 58.50
CA ALA A 224 -23.17 -9.09 59.93
C ALA A 224 -24.43 -9.24 60.79
N GLU A 225 -25.58 -8.74 60.32
CA GLU A 225 -26.89 -8.97 60.95
C GLU A 225 -27.35 -10.43 60.76
N ALA A 226 -27.16 -11.00 59.56
CA ALA A 226 -27.46 -12.41 59.28
C ALA A 226 -26.59 -13.40 60.07
N ASP A 227 -25.31 -13.10 60.31
CA ASP A 227 -24.42 -13.91 61.16
C ASP A 227 -24.76 -13.80 62.66
N ARG A 228 -25.63 -12.85 63.04
CA ARG A 228 -26.04 -12.59 64.44
C ARG A 228 -27.37 -13.25 64.83
N GLU A 229 -28.16 -13.70 63.84
CA GLU A 229 -29.32 -14.56 64.06
C GLU A 229 -28.87 -16.04 64.02
N PRO A 230 -29.04 -16.81 65.10
CA PRO A 230 -28.62 -18.22 65.19
C PRO A 230 -29.49 -19.18 64.36
#